data_AF-A0A7K3X448-F1
#
_entry.id   AF-A0A7K3X448-F1
#
_cell.length_a   1.000
_cell.length_b   1.000
_cell.length_c   1.000
_cell.angle_alpha   90.00
_cell.angle_beta   90.00
_cell.angle_gamma   90.00
#
_symmetry.space_group_name_H-M   'P 1'
#
loop_
_entity.id
_entity.type
_entity.pdbx_description
1 polymer ?
#
loop_
_entity_poly.entity_id
_entity_poly.type
_entity_poly.pdbx_seq_one_letter_code
_entity_poly.pdbx_strand_id
1 'polypeptide(L)'
;MSLYWNWPYVLVEAGPAQALTWRTGGHLRHAHGALPDLFFPADRSWLVSALWDDTWTCVGGPAALIDALERDPLANARRVRPGEDALPPGLTRE
;
A
#
# COMPACT_ATOMS: atom_id res chain seq x y z
N MET A 1 13.65 4.95 -13.53
CA MET A 1 12.33 5.03 -12.89
C MET A 1 12.55 4.68 -11.44
N SER A 2 12.74 5.69 -10.59
CA SER A 2 12.94 5.52 -9.16
C SER A 2 11.62 5.82 -8.48
N LEU A 3 11.05 4.82 -7.80
CA LEU A 3 10.06 5.08 -6.75
C LEU A 3 10.80 5.69 -5.54
N TYR A 4 10.04 6.36 -4.69
CA TYR A 4 10.44 7.14 -3.51
C TYR A 4 11.87 6.87 -3.00
N TRP A 5 12.68 7.94 -2.90
CA TRP A 5 14.02 7.97 -2.30
C TRP A 5 15.16 7.21 -3.03
N ASN A 6 15.03 6.90 -4.33
CA ASN A 6 16.09 6.22 -5.11
C ASN A 6 16.50 4.84 -4.57
N TRP A 7 15.63 4.16 -3.82
CA TRP A 7 15.91 2.82 -3.32
C TRP A 7 15.77 1.75 -4.42
N PRO A 8 16.65 0.72 -4.44
CA PRO A 8 16.50 -0.42 -5.34
C PRO A 8 15.38 -1.33 -4.81
N TYR A 9 14.21 -1.27 -5.44
CA TYR A 9 13.11 -2.18 -5.13
C TYR A 9 13.34 -3.53 -5.82
N VAL A 10 13.22 -4.62 -5.06
CA VAL A 10 13.18 -5.98 -5.61
C VAL A 10 11.73 -6.43 -5.63
N LEU A 11 11.26 -6.87 -6.80
CA LEU A 11 9.97 -7.52 -6.91
C LEU A 11 10.14 -9.02 -6.63
N VAL A 12 9.40 -9.54 -5.66
CA VAL A 12 9.36 -10.96 -5.33
C VAL A 12 7.94 -11.46 -5.58
N GLU A 13 7.81 -12.53 -6.36
CA GLU A 13 6.54 -13.19 -6.58
C GLU A 13 6.21 -14.12 -5.41
N ALA A 14 5.05 -13.90 -4.79
CA ALA A 14 4.58 -14.69 -3.65
C ALA A 14 3.07 -14.64 -3.49
N GLY A 15 2.51 -15.75 -2.98
CA GLY A 15 1.12 -15.80 -2.55
C GLY A 15 0.91 -15.09 -1.20
N PRO A 16 -0.36 -14.86 -0.81
CA PRO A 16 -0.70 -14.14 0.43
C PRO A 16 -0.04 -14.74 1.69
N ALA A 17 -0.03 -16.07 1.81
CA ALA A 17 0.57 -16.73 2.97
C ALA A 17 2.09 -16.49 3.09
N GLN A 18 2.79 -16.42 1.95
CA GLN A 18 4.23 -16.15 1.91
C GLN A 18 4.51 -14.67 2.16
N ALA A 19 3.73 -13.76 1.55
CA ALA A 19 3.87 -12.33 1.74
C ALA A 19 3.71 -11.92 3.23
N LEU A 20 2.84 -12.60 3.97
CA LEU A 20 2.62 -12.37 5.40
C LEU A 20 3.82 -12.74 6.29
N THR A 21 4.76 -13.56 5.83
CA THR A 21 5.92 -13.93 6.69
C THR A 21 7.10 -12.97 6.52
N TRP A 22 7.11 -12.13 5.48
CA TRP A 22 8.29 -11.34 5.09
C TRP A 22 8.64 -10.20 6.03
N ARG A 23 7.68 -9.71 6.82
CA ARG A 23 7.91 -8.67 7.83
C ARG A 23 8.08 -9.21 9.25
N THR A 24 8.19 -10.53 9.42
CA THR A 24 8.49 -11.14 10.72
C THR A 24 9.98 -10.98 11.08
N GLY A 25 10.31 -10.80 12.37
CA GLY A 25 11.70 -10.91 12.84
C GLY A 25 12.60 -9.68 12.68
N GLY A 26 12.10 -8.47 12.98
CA GLY A 26 12.94 -7.27 13.13
C GLY A 26 12.72 -6.16 12.09
N HIS A 27 11.72 -6.32 11.20
CA HIS A 27 11.29 -5.25 10.31
C HIS A 27 10.73 -4.06 11.12
N LEU A 28 11.05 -2.82 10.74
CA LEU A 28 10.60 -1.60 11.44
C LEU A 28 9.07 -1.54 11.64
N ARG A 29 8.33 -2.12 10.70
CA ARG A 29 6.86 -2.17 10.70
C ARG A 29 6.29 -3.45 11.34
N HIS A 30 7.10 -4.33 11.91
CA HIS A 30 6.63 -5.60 12.46
C HIS A 30 5.50 -5.40 13.49
N ALA A 31 5.59 -4.35 14.32
CA ALA A 31 4.54 -4.00 15.29
C ALA A 31 3.22 -3.55 14.64
N HIS A 32 3.25 -3.11 13.38
CA HIS A 32 2.11 -2.66 12.59
C HIS A 32 1.58 -3.73 11.63
N GLY A 33 2.17 -4.93 11.64
CA GLY A 33 1.70 -6.09 10.90
C GLY A 33 2.66 -6.60 9.83
N ALA A 34 2.16 -7.58 9.09
CA ALA A 34 2.97 -8.45 8.23
C ALA A 34 2.87 -8.15 6.72
N LEU A 35 2.06 -7.16 6.33
CA LEU A 35 1.78 -6.84 4.93
C LEU A 35 3.03 -6.30 4.21
N PRO A 36 3.34 -6.67 2.95
CA PRO A 36 4.47 -6.12 2.20
C PRO A 36 4.28 -4.63 1.82
N ASP A 37 5.38 -3.93 1.47
CA ASP A 37 5.34 -2.51 1.02
C ASP A 37 4.59 -2.31 -0.29
N LEU A 38 4.56 -3.34 -1.12
CA LEU A 38 3.90 -3.36 -2.42
C LEU A 38 3.34 -4.76 -2.68
N PHE A 39 2.06 -4.84 -3.04
CA PHE A 39 1.38 -6.08 -3.41
C PHE A 39 0.54 -5.85 -4.67
N PHE A 40 0.54 -6.80 -5.59
CA PHE A 40 -0.34 -6.80 -6.75
C PHE A 40 -0.57 -8.23 -7.28
N PRO A 41 -1.72 -8.50 -7.91
CA PRO A 41 -1.98 -9.77 -8.58
C PRO A 41 -1.04 -9.99 -9.76
N ALA A 42 -0.90 -11.25 -10.20
CA ALA A 42 -0.03 -11.63 -11.32
C ALA A 42 -0.35 -10.85 -12.62
N ASP A 43 -1.61 -10.49 -12.83
CA ASP A 43 -2.08 -9.70 -13.98
C ASP A 43 -1.84 -8.19 -13.85
N ARG A 44 -1.32 -7.72 -12.70
CA ARG A 44 -1.04 -6.32 -12.37
C ARG A 44 -2.25 -5.39 -12.52
N SER A 45 -3.46 -5.94 -12.39
CA SER A 45 -4.69 -5.18 -12.54
C SER A 45 -4.89 -4.11 -11.46
N TRP A 46 -4.28 -4.26 -10.29
CA TRP A 46 -4.30 -3.30 -9.18
C TRP A 46 -3.02 -3.40 -8.35
N LEU A 47 -2.81 -2.48 -7.40
CA LEU A 47 -1.73 -2.54 -6.43
C LEU A 47 -2.15 -1.98 -5.07
N VAL A 48 -1.54 -2.50 -4.01
CA VAL A 48 -1.58 -1.96 -2.65
C VAL A 48 -0.16 -1.55 -2.28
N SER A 49 0.03 -0.34 -1.79
CA SER A 49 1.31 0.14 -1.26
C SER A 49 1.19 0.63 0.18
N ALA A 50 2.06 0.12 1.04
CA ALA A 50 2.12 0.44 2.47
C ALA A 50 3.58 0.78 2.87
N LEU A 51 4.05 1.93 2.39
CA LEU A 51 5.41 2.44 2.61
C LEU A 51 5.75 2.49 4.10
N TRP A 52 6.99 2.16 4.48
CA TRP A 52 7.42 2.03 5.87
C TRP A 52 7.21 3.27 6.78
N ASP A 53 7.03 4.46 6.22
CA ASP A 53 6.80 5.74 6.91
C ASP A 53 5.33 6.19 6.95
N ASP A 54 4.44 5.63 6.12
CA ASP A 54 3.03 6.06 6.06
C ASP A 54 2.17 5.40 7.14
N THR A 55 1.27 6.10 7.82
CA THR A 55 0.28 5.45 8.71
C THR A 55 -0.96 4.95 7.96
N TRP A 56 -0.96 5.07 6.62
CA TRP A 56 -2.03 4.68 5.72
C TRP A 56 -1.54 3.74 4.63
N THR A 57 -2.46 3.28 3.80
CA THR A 57 -2.21 2.39 2.67
C THR A 57 -2.80 3.00 1.40
N CYS A 58 -2.03 3.02 0.32
CA CYS A 58 -2.47 3.49 -0.99
C CYS A 58 -2.94 2.29 -1.83
N VAL A 59 -4.10 2.41 -2.48
CA VAL A 59 -4.59 1.40 -3.43
C VAL A 59 -4.78 2.05 -4.80
N GLY A 60 -4.15 1.46 -5.81
CA GLY A 60 -4.31 1.84 -7.21
C GLY A 60 -4.99 0.73 -8.00
N GLY A 61 -5.93 1.06 -8.88
CA GLY A 61 -6.61 0.04 -9.68
C GLY A 61 -7.80 0.59 -10.46
N PRO A 62 -8.65 -0.30 -11.02
CA PRO A 62 -9.79 0.09 -11.83
C PRO A 62 -10.84 0.84 -11.01
N ALA A 63 -11.63 1.68 -11.66
CA ALA A 63 -12.66 2.49 -10.99
C ALA A 63 -13.58 1.67 -10.08
N ALA A 64 -14.03 0.49 -10.55
CA ALA A 64 -14.89 -0.40 -9.78
C ALA A 64 -14.28 -0.89 -8.45
N LEU A 65 -12.96 -1.13 -8.41
CA LEU A 65 -12.25 -1.50 -7.18
C LEU A 65 -12.23 -0.32 -6.20
N ILE A 66 -11.88 0.86 -6.70
CA ILE A 66 -11.81 2.07 -5.88
C ILE A 66 -13.20 2.46 -5.36
N ASP A 67 -14.23 2.37 -6.20
CA ASP A 67 -15.62 2.62 -5.83
C ASP A 67 -16.12 1.63 -4.76
N ALA A 68 -15.63 0.38 -4.78
CA ALA A 68 -15.97 -0.61 -3.77
C ALA A 68 -15.32 -0.28 -2.41
N LEU A 69 -14.02 0.08 -2.41
CA LEU A 69 -13.31 0.49 -1.20
C LEU A 69 -13.87 1.77 -0.59
N GLU A 70 -14.22 2.76 -1.42
CA GLU A 70 -14.83 4.02 -0.98
C GLU A 70 -16.20 3.82 -0.31
N ARG A 71 -16.93 2.74 -0.67
CA ARG A 71 -18.21 2.37 -0.06
C ARG A 71 -18.07 1.47 1.17
N ASP A 72 -16.90 0.90 1.42
CA ASP A 72 -16.68 0.00 2.55
C ASP A 72 -16.33 0.82 3.82
N PRO A 73 -17.21 0.83 4.84
CA PRO A 73 -16.96 1.57 6.07
C PRO A 73 -15.75 1.03 6.86
N LEU A 74 -15.35 -0.22 6.66
CA LEU A 74 -14.16 -0.79 7.30
C LEU A 74 -12.86 -0.28 6.69
N ALA A 75 -12.89 0.07 5.39
CA ALA A 75 -11.72 0.59 4.69
C ALA A 75 -11.43 2.05 5.05
N ASN A 76 -12.45 2.83 5.43
CA ASN A 76 -12.35 4.27 5.68
C ASN A 76 -11.57 5.00 4.57
N ALA A 77 -11.84 4.61 3.31
CA ALA A 77 -11.04 4.99 2.17
C ALA A 77 -11.44 6.38 1.64
N ARG A 78 -10.45 7.12 1.14
CA ARG A 78 -10.62 8.38 0.40
C ARG A 78 -10.03 8.23 -0.98
N ARG A 79 -10.79 8.59 -2.02
CA ARG A 79 -10.26 8.67 -3.39
C ARG A 79 -9.31 9.86 -3.52
N VAL A 80 -8.17 9.62 -4.17
CA VAL A 80 -7.15 10.63 -4.50
C VAL A 80 -6.89 10.57 -6.00
N ARG A 81 -6.98 11.71 -6.69
CA ARG A 81 -6.67 11.81 -8.13
C ARG A 81 -5.20 12.14 -8.36
N PRO A 82 -4.66 11.89 -9.57
CA PRO A 82 -3.32 12.36 -9.93
C PRO A 82 -3.18 13.87 -9.71
N GLY A 83 -2.15 14.27 -8.96
CA GLY A 83 -1.88 15.67 -8.61
C GLY A 83 -2.62 16.19 -7.37
N GLU A 84 -3.56 15.43 -6.81
CA GLU A 84 -4.14 15.75 -5.50
C GLU A 84 -3.20 15.31 -4.36
N ASP A 85 -3.33 15.96 -3.21
CA ASP A 85 -2.60 15.56 -2.02
C ASP A 85 -3.11 14.19 -1.51
N ALA A 86 -2.20 13.22 -1.46
CA ALA A 86 -2.45 11.89 -0.93
C ALA A 86 -2.46 11.80 0.60
N LEU A 87 -2.03 12.85 1.31
CA LEU A 87 -2.04 12.88 2.78
C LEU A 87 -3.47 12.69 3.32
N PRO A 88 -3.73 11.71 4.20
CA PRO A 88 -5.04 11.56 4.81
C PRO A 88 -5.42 12.79 5.65
N PRO A 89 -6.72 13.16 5.73
CA PRO A 89 -7.17 14.24 6.57
C PRO A 89 -6.76 14.04 8.04
N GLY A 90 -6.26 15.09 8.69
CA GLY A 90 -5.84 15.06 10.09
C GLY A 90 -4.41 14.56 10.33
N LEU A 91 -3.67 14.24 9.27
CA LEU A 91 -2.23 13.94 9.34
C LEU A 91 -1.40 15.11 8.80
N THR A 92 -0.15 15.21 9.26
CA THR A 92 0.85 16.16 8.79
C THR A 92 2.02 15.40 8.17
N ARG A 93 2.62 15.94 7.11
CA ARG A 93 3.94 15.48 6.65
C ARG A 93 4.96 15.96 7.67
N GLU A 94 5.74 15.05 8.24
CA GLU A 94 6.91 15.39 9.08
C GLU A 94 8.09 15.91 8.25
#